data_AF-A0A3M6TFD5-F1
#
_entry.id   AF-A0A3M6TFD5-F1
#
_cell.length_a   1.000
_cell.length_b   1.000
_cell.length_c   1.000
_cell.angle_alpha   90.00
_cell.angle_beta   90.00
_cell.angle_gamma   90.00
#
_symmetry.space_group_name_H-M   'P 1'
#
loop_
_entity.id
_entity.type
_entity.pdbx_description
1 polymer ?
#
loop_
_entity_poly.entity_id
_entity_poly.type
_entity_poly.pdbx_seq_one_letter_code
_entity_poly.pdbx_strand_id
1 'polypeptide(L)'
;MDLVGGRYHKVIAGQLFGHVHKDDFRLQTLESNSDSVSNDARKSFALIAPSLSPDYKSNPAFRVMILDEQSMSLYDYNQYYIDLDSTKVSSTPVWRLDYTFSKKYPLFANKSIDADRIYKLTEALINNENDMFWKAYAFSRQ
;
A
#
# COMPACT_ATOMS: atom_id res chain seq x y z
N MET A 1 -8.81 23.43 -7.97
CA MET A 1 -7.77 23.05 -6.97
C MET A 1 -6.93 21.98 -7.64
N ASP A 2 -5.60 22.07 -7.60
CA ASP A 2 -4.71 21.11 -8.26
C ASP A 2 -4.25 20.02 -7.28
N LEU A 3 -4.24 18.76 -7.71
CA LEU A 3 -3.63 17.65 -6.99
C LEU A 3 -2.17 17.57 -7.43
N VAL A 4 -1.26 18.14 -6.64
CA VAL A 4 0.18 18.21 -6.96
C VAL A 4 0.75 16.83 -7.32
N GLY A 5 0.40 15.80 -6.55
CA GLY A 5 0.83 14.42 -6.79
C GLY A 5 0.37 13.88 -8.16
N GLY A 6 -0.82 14.25 -8.60
CA GLY A 6 -1.32 13.91 -9.94
C GLY A 6 -0.68 14.77 -11.01
N ARG A 7 -0.65 16.09 -10.84
CA ARG A 7 -0.04 17.04 -11.79
C ARG A 7 1.39 16.68 -12.16
N TYR A 8 2.18 16.19 -11.19
CA TYR A 8 3.58 15.79 -11.39
C TYR A 8 3.77 14.27 -11.36
N HIS A 9 2.76 13.48 -11.72
CA HIS A 9 2.80 12.01 -11.69
C HIS A 9 3.94 11.38 -12.51
N LYS A 10 4.45 12.09 -13.53
CA LYS A 10 5.59 11.63 -14.35
C LYS A 10 6.94 11.73 -13.63
N VAL A 11 7.01 12.47 -12.52
CA VAL A 11 8.23 12.70 -11.73
C VAL A 11 8.11 12.08 -10.34
N ILE A 12 6.91 12.10 -9.75
CA ILE A 12 6.66 11.54 -8.42
C ILE A 12 6.39 10.04 -8.55
N ALA A 13 7.38 9.21 -8.20
CA ALA A 13 7.29 7.74 -8.25
C ALA A 13 6.39 7.13 -7.15
N GLY A 14 6.17 7.86 -6.05
CA GLY A 14 5.31 7.43 -4.95
C GLY A 14 5.37 8.39 -3.77
N GLN A 15 4.36 8.34 -2.91
CA GLN A 15 4.31 9.12 -1.67
C GLN A 15 4.30 8.17 -0.47
N LEU A 16 5.26 8.31 0.45
CA LEU A 16 5.44 7.41 1.59
C LEU A 16 5.19 8.16 2.90
N PHE A 17 4.29 7.64 3.72
CA PHE A 17 3.89 8.23 5.01
C PHE A 17 3.88 7.19 6.13
N GLY A 18 3.67 7.67 7.36
CA GLY A 18 3.44 6.86 8.56
C GLY A 18 2.38 7.50 9.44
N HIS A 19 2.72 7.77 10.70
CA HIS A 19 1.89 8.47 11.70
C HIS A 19 0.65 7.73 12.21
N VAL A 20 -0.13 7.07 11.35
CA VAL A 20 -1.37 6.40 11.75
C VAL A 20 -1.17 4.99 12.34
N HIS A 21 0.07 4.49 12.37
CA HIS A 21 0.44 3.20 12.95
C HIS A 21 -0.32 2.00 12.34
N LYS A 22 -0.68 2.11 11.06
CA LYS A 22 -1.42 1.08 10.31
C LYS A 22 -0.85 0.90 8.93
N ASP A 23 -0.85 -0.35 8.45
CA ASP A 23 -0.59 -0.67 7.06
C ASP A 23 -1.77 -0.22 6.19
N ASP A 24 -1.54 0.76 5.32
CA ASP A 24 -2.58 1.34 4.50
C ASP A 24 -2.02 1.85 3.15
N PHE A 25 -2.89 2.00 2.17
CA PHE A 25 -2.67 2.75 0.95
C PHE A 25 -3.89 3.61 0.67
N ARG A 26 -3.68 4.81 0.12
CA ARG A 26 -4.75 5.75 -0.17
C ARG A 26 -4.67 6.22 -1.59
N LEU A 27 -5.81 6.20 -2.27
CA LEU A 27 -6.03 6.89 -3.52
C LEU A 27 -6.43 8.35 -3.22
N GLN A 28 -5.85 9.28 -3.96
CA GLN A 28 -6.20 10.70 -3.93
C GLN A 28 -6.73 11.08 -5.31
N THR A 29 -7.92 11.65 -5.41
CA THR A 29 -8.52 12.10 -6.69
C THR A 29 -9.05 13.52 -6.60
N LEU A 30 -9.08 14.24 -7.73
CA LEU A 30 -9.65 15.59 -7.81
C LEU A 30 -11.18 15.63 -8.00
N GLU A 31 -11.79 14.57 -8.55
CA GLU A 31 -13.23 14.46 -8.71
C GLU A 31 -13.70 13.01 -8.47
N SER A 32 -14.93 12.87 -7.98
CA SER A 32 -15.56 11.60 -7.59
C SER A 32 -16.25 10.86 -8.73
N ASN A 33 -16.33 11.47 -9.92
CA ASN A 33 -17.07 10.90 -11.05
C ASN A 33 -16.12 10.03 -11.88
N SER A 34 -16.50 8.75 -12.07
CA SER A 34 -15.70 7.69 -12.72
C SER A 34 -15.13 8.08 -14.08
N ASP A 35 -15.84 8.90 -14.84
CA ASP A 35 -15.44 9.30 -16.20
C ASP A 35 -14.23 10.24 -16.22
N SER A 36 -13.89 10.86 -15.09
CA SER A 36 -12.79 11.84 -14.95
C SER A 36 -11.46 11.26 -14.47
N VAL A 37 -11.41 9.97 -14.08
CA VAL A 37 -10.24 9.32 -13.45
C VAL A 37 -9.32 8.62 -14.47
N SER A 38 -9.72 8.58 -15.74
CA SER A 38 -8.85 8.18 -16.87
C SER A 38 -7.65 9.13 -17.06
N ASN A 39 -7.72 10.35 -16.54
CA ASN A 39 -6.62 11.31 -16.59
C ASN A 39 -5.68 11.15 -15.38
N ASP A 40 -4.45 10.69 -15.65
CA ASP A 40 -3.41 10.50 -14.63
C ASP A 40 -3.10 11.76 -13.82
N ALA A 41 -3.24 12.95 -14.42
CA ALA A 41 -3.00 14.20 -13.72
C ALA A 41 -4.00 14.47 -12.59
N ARG A 42 -5.11 13.71 -12.54
CA ARG A 42 -6.20 13.88 -11.57
C ARG A 42 -6.20 12.83 -10.46
N LYS A 43 -5.22 11.91 -10.46
CA LYS A 43 -5.09 10.87 -9.44
C LYS A 43 -3.65 10.80 -8.91
N SER A 44 -3.52 10.43 -7.65
CA SER A 44 -2.26 10.10 -7.02
C SER A 44 -2.48 9.07 -5.94
N PHE A 45 -1.39 8.54 -5.38
CA PHE A 45 -1.47 7.55 -4.32
C PHE A 45 -0.47 7.84 -3.20
N ALA A 46 -0.81 7.33 -2.02
CA ALA A 46 0.04 7.33 -0.85
C ALA A 46 0.11 5.93 -0.26
N LEU A 47 1.31 5.50 0.12
CA LEU A 47 1.54 4.31 0.91
C LEU A 47 1.84 4.72 2.34
N ILE A 48 1.23 4.03 3.28
CA ILE A 48 1.31 4.33 4.70
C ILE A 48 1.90 3.10 5.39
N ALA A 49 3.09 3.27 5.95
CA ALA A 49 3.76 2.23 6.68
C ALA A 49 3.19 2.12 8.12
N PRO A 50 3.11 0.90 8.67
CA PRO A 50 2.85 0.69 10.09
C PRO A 50 4.03 1.16 10.96
N SER A 51 3.86 1.09 12.28
CA SER A 51 4.87 1.53 13.25
C SER A 51 5.72 0.38 13.80
N LEU A 52 6.93 0.71 14.24
CA LEU A 52 7.72 -0.17 15.13
C LEU A 52 7.16 -0.18 16.56
N SER A 53 6.58 0.93 17.02
CA SER A 53 5.92 0.98 18.33
C SER A 53 4.68 0.08 18.32
N PRO A 54 4.50 -0.79 19.33
CA PRO A 54 3.34 -1.69 19.43
C PRO A 54 2.08 -0.98 19.98
N ASP A 55 2.02 0.34 19.89
CA ASP A 55 0.85 1.11 20.29
C ASP A 55 -0.41 0.63 19.54
N TYR A 56 -1.56 0.77 20.20
CA TYR A 56 -2.87 0.40 19.64
C TYR A 56 -3.05 -1.09 19.30
N LYS A 57 -2.30 -1.97 19.98
CA LYS A 57 -2.36 -3.44 19.81
C LYS A 57 -1.93 -3.93 18.43
N SER A 58 -1.14 -3.14 17.71
CA SER A 58 -0.53 -3.60 16.46
C SER A 58 0.85 -4.18 16.73
N ASN A 59 1.20 -5.19 15.93
CA ASN A 59 2.53 -5.77 15.97
C ASN A 59 3.57 -4.76 15.44
N PRO A 60 4.79 -4.70 16.03
CA PRO A 60 5.90 -3.95 15.45
C PRO A 60 6.13 -4.39 14.02
N ALA A 61 6.20 -3.43 13.10
CA ALA A 61 6.24 -3.72 11.67
C ALA A 61 7.07 -2.67 10.90
N PHE A 62 7.70 -3.12 9.81
CA PHE A 62 8.41 -2.25 8.87
C PHE A 62 8.23 -2.75 7.44
N ARG A 63 8.53 -1.89 6.48
CA ARG A 63 8.40 -2.17 5.06
C ARG A 63 9.72 -1.92 4.32
N VAL A 64 10.04 -2.82 3.39
CA VAL A 64 11.16 -2.66 2.46
C VAL A 64 10.62 -2.38 1.08
N MET A 65 10.87 -1.17 0.57
CA MET A 65 10.45 -0.74 -0.76
C MET A 65 11.44 -1.25 -1.80
N ILE A 66 10.93 -1.70 -2.94
CA ILE A 66 11.72 -2.18 -4.07
C ILE A 66 11.52 -1.19 -5.20
N LEU A 67 12.59 -0.55 -5.65
CA LEU A 67 12.59 0.38 -6.78
C LEU A 67 13.18 -0.32 -8.00
N ASP A 68 12.68 0.03 -9.19
CA ASP A 68 13.38 -0.30 -10.43
C ASP A 68 14.61 0.61 -10.58
N GLU A 69 15.80 0.04 -10.75
CA GLU A 69 17.05 0.81 -10.73
C GLU A 69 17.19 1.79 -11.91
N GLN A 70 16.50 1.55 -13.03
CA GLN A 70 16.63 2.37 -14.23
C GLN A 70 15.60 3.51 -14.25
N SER A 71 14.34 3.18 -14.00
CA SER A 71 13.23 4.13 -14.04
C SER A 71 12.99 4.83 -12.71
N MET A 72 13.58 4.32 -11.62
CA MET A 72 13.29 4.71 -10.23
C MET A 72 11.81 4.58 -9.87
N SER A 73 11.04 3.79 -10.63
CA SER A 73 9.64 3.52 -10.31
C SER A 73 9.55 2.65 -9.07
N LEU A 74 8.47 2.82 -8.31
CA LEU A 74 8.19 1.91 -7.21
C LEU A 74 7.73 0.57 -7.78
N TYR A 75 8.59 -0.45 -7.70
CA TYR A 75 8.35 -1.76 -8.29
C TYR A 75 7.46 -2.63 -7.39
N ASP A 76 7.81 -2.78 -6.11
CA ASP A 76 7.07 -3.62 -5.16
C ASP A 76 7.44 -3.24 -3.71
N TYR A 77 6.89 -3.95 -2.73
CA TYR A 77 7.41 -3.92 -1.37
C TYR A 77 7.17 -5.22 -0.60
N ASN A 78 8.01 -5.44 0.41
CA ASN A 78 7.86 -6.50 1.40
C ASN A 78 7.49 -5.91 2.77
N GLN A 79 6.41 -6.40 3.36
CA GLN A 79 5.97 -6.04 4.70
C GLN A 79 6.47 -7.07 5.71
N TYR A 80 7.10 -6.61 6.78
CA TYR A 80 7.58 -7.45 7.88
C TYR A 80 6.93 -7.06 9.20
N TYR A 81 6.83 -8.02 10.11
CA TYR A 81 6.29 -7.82 11.45
C TYR A 81 6.92 -8.77 12.48
N ILE A 82 6.78 -8.44 13.76
CA ILE A 82 7.00 -9.35 14.89
C ILE A 82 5.65 -9.75 15.45
N ASP A 83 5.38 -11.04 15.53
CA ASP A 83 4.19 -11.59 16.21
C ASP A 83 4.40 -11.59 17.73
N LEU A 84 3.95 -10.52 18.39
CA LEU A 84 4.14 -10.33 19.84
C LEU A 84 3.49 -11.44 20.68
N ASP A 85 2.39 -12.04 20.22
CA ASP A 85 1.75 -13.12 20.95
C ASP A 85 2.60 -14.39 20.92
N SER A 86 3.24 -14.70 19.79
CA SER A 86 4.20 -15.81 19.71
C SER A 86 5.47 -15.58 20.53
N THR A 87 5.90 -14.31 20.70
CA THR A 87 7.09 -13.98 21.51
C THR A 87 6.90 -14.16 23.01
N LYS A 88 5.65 -14.26 23.48
CA LYS A 88 5.36 -14.62 24.88
C LYS A 88 5.78 -16.06 25.18
N VAL A 89 5.81 -16.93 24.16
CA VAL A 89 6.15 -18.35 24.27
C VAL A 89 7.63 -18.61 23.99
N SER A 90 8.20 -17.90 23.01
CA SER A 90 9.61 -17.94 22.64
C SER A 90 10.22 -16.58 22.97
N SER A 91 11.07 -16.49 23.98
CA SER A 91 11.66 -15.24 24.52
C SER A 91 12.49 -14.40 23.53
N THR A 92 12.59 -14.82 22.27
CA THR A 92 13.29 -14.11 21.20
C THR A 92 12.28 -13.60 20.15
N PRO A 93 12.22 -12.27 19.90
CA PRO A 93 11.45 -11.72 18.79
C PRO A 93 12.08 -12.08 17.44
N VAL A 94 11.25 -12.56 16.51
CA VAL A 94 11.66 -12.93 15.16
C VAL A 94 10.85 -12.13 14.15
N TRP A 95 11.54 -11.41 13.28
CA TRP A 95 10.92 -10.74 12.13
C TRP A 95 10.44 -11.77 11.11
N ARG A 96 9.17 -11.68 10.73
CA ARG A 96 8.54 -12.53 9.73
C ARG A 96 8.09 -11.68 8.55
N LEU A 97 8.19 -12.24 7.34
CA LEU A 97 7.52 -11.68 6.18
C LEU A 97 6.02 -11.84 6.38
N ASP A 98 5.28 -10.74 6.39
CA ASP A 98 3.82 -10.74 6.32
C ASP A 98 3.38 -11.00 4.88
N TYR A 99 3.73 -10.08 3.97
CA TYR A 99 3.42 -10.23 2.55
C TYR A 99 4.34 -9.43 1.63
N THR A 100 4.32 -9.81 0.36
CA THR A 100 4.80 -9.00 -0.77
C THR A 100 3.60 -8.37 -1.46
N PHE A 101 3.58 -7.06 -1.73
CA PHE A 101 2.40 -6.36 -2.24
C PHE A 101 1.85 -6.99 -3.52
N SER A 102 2.72 -7.27 -4.49
CA SER A 102 2.31 -7.91 -5.76
C SER A 102 1.69 -9.30 -5.59
N LYS A 103 2.09 -10.05 -4.56
CA LYS A 103 1.51 -11.38 -4.25
C LYS A 103 0.18 -11.27 -3.53
N LYS A 104 0.04 -10.26 -2.66
CA LYS A 104 -1.19 -10.01 -1.90
C LYS A 104 -2.28 -9.40 -2.77
N TYR A 105 -1.90 -8.55 -3.72
CA TYR A 105 -2.79 -7.89 -4.68
C TYR A 105 -2.32 -8.16 -6.12
N PRO A 106 -2.55 -9.39 -6.66
CA PRO A 106 -2.11 -9.81 -8.00
C PRO A 106 -2.88 -9.17 -9.17
N LEU A 107 -3.07 -7.85 -9.12
CA LEU A 107 -3.75 -7.09 -10.16
C LEU A 107 -2.78 -6.66 -11.27
N PHE A 108 -3.09 -7.11 -12.50
CA PHE A 108 -2.47 -6.76 -13.79
C PHE A 108 -1.01 -7.18 -14.02
N ALA A 109 -0.60 -7.13 -15.30
CA ALA A 109 0.77 -7.42 -15.74
C ALA A 109 1.75 -6.26 -15.49
N ASN A 110 1.26 -5.05 -15.17
CA ASN A 110 2.12 -3.92 -14.85
C ASN A 110 2.77 -4.17 -13.49
N LYS A 111 4.11 -4.19 -13.48
CA LYS A 111 4.88 -4.60 -12.32
C LYS A 111 4.97 -3.49 -11.27
N SER A 112 4.99 -2.22 -11.67
CA SER A 112 5.14 -1.09 -10.74
C SER A 112 3.86 -0.82 -9.93
N ILE A 113 4.03 -0.22 -8.76
CA ILE A 113 2.98 0.36 -7.93
C ILE A 113 2.85 1.84 -8.33
N ASP A 114 1.78 2.17 -9.05
CA ASP A 114 1.44 3.52 -9.50
C ASP A 114 -0.01 3.89 -9.16
N ALA A 115 -0.40 5.13 -9.47
CA ALA A 115 -1.75 5.61 -9.18
C ALA A 115 -2.85 4.80 -9.90
N ASP A 116 -2.56 4.26 -11.09
CA ASP A 116 -3.49 3.42 -11.85
C ASP A 116 -3.72 2.08 -11.17
N ARG A 117 -2.65 1.43 -10.71
CA ARG A 117 -2.74 0.17 -10.00
C ARG A 117 -3.48 0.31 -8.68
N ILE A 118 -3.22 1.39 -7.94
CA ILE A 118 -3.95 1.69 -6.71
C ILE A 118 -5.42 2.02 -7.00
N TYR A 119 -5.71 2.81 -8.05
CA TYR A 119 -7.08 3.10 -8.47
C TYR A 119 -7.86 1.80 -8.76
N LYS A 120 -7.30 0.91 -9.57
CA LYS A 120 -7.97 -0.35 -9.91
C LYS A 120 -8.13 -1.29 -8.71
N LEU A 121 -7.16 -1.29 -7.80
CA LEU A 121 -7.30 -2.01 -6.52
C LEU A 121 -8.45 -1.42 -5.68
N THR A 122 -8.56 -0.10 -5.62
CA THR A 122 -9.67 0.58 -4.94
C THR A 122 -11.02 0.27 -5.58
N GLU A 123 -11.13 0.27 -6.92
CA GLU A 123 -12.35 -0.13 -7.63
C GLU A 123 -12.73 -1.58 -7.34
N ALA A 124 -11.76 -2.50 -7.42
CA ALA A 124 -12.00 -3.93 -7.15
C ALA A 124 -12.43 -4.19 -5.69
N LEU A 125 -11.93 -3.37 -4.75
CA LEU A 125 -12.45 -3.33 -3.38
C LEU A 125 -13.89 -2.79 -3.41
N ILE A 126 -14.14 -1.55 -3.80
CA ILE A 126 -15.49 -0.93 -3.74
C ILE A 126 -16.58 -1.80 -4.37
N ASN A 127 -16.33 -2.39 -5.53
CA ASN A 127 -17.30 -3.18 -6.28
C ASN A 127 -17.48 -4.62 -5.74
N ASN A 128 -16.69 -5.02 -4.74
CA ASN A 128 -16.63 -6.38 -4.21
C ASN A 128 -16.47 -7.45 -5.30
N GLU A 129 -15.70 -7.11 -6.33
CA GLU A 129 -15.46 -8.00 -7.47
C GLU A 129 -14.63 -9.23 -7.05
N ASN A 130 -13.90 -9.13 -5.94
CA ASN A 130 -13.06 -10.21 -5.44
C ASN A 130 -12.94 -10.22 -3.90
N ASP A 131 -13.57 -11.23 -3.30
CA ASP A 131 -13.51 -11.57 -1.87
C ASP A 131 -12.07 -11.66 -1.33
N MET A 132 -11.11 -12.04 -2.19
CA MET A 132 -9.69 -12.13 -1.84
C MET A 132 -9.10 -10.75 -1.52
N PHE A 133 -9.42 -9.70 -2.29
CA PHE A 133 -8.88 -8.36 -2.05
C PHE A 133 -9.47 -7.74 -0.79
N TRP A 134 -10.77 -7.91 -0.58
CA TRP A 134 -11.40 -7.46 0.67
C TRP A 134 -10.82 -8.14 1.89
N LYS A 135 -10.66 -9.47 1.88
CA LYS A 135 -10.02 -10.19 2.98
C LYS A 135 -8.56 -9.71 3.16
N ALA A 136 -7.81 -9.59 2.07
CA ALA A 136 -6.43 -9.11 2.11
C ALA A 136 -6.32 -7.70 2.73
N TYR A 137 -7.25 -6.80 2.42
CA TYR A 137 -7.28 -5.43 2.94
C TYR A 137 -7.82 -5.31 4.37
N ALA A 138 -8.90 -6.03 4.71
CA ALA A 138 -9.50 -5.97 6.04
C ALA A 138 -8.57 -6.54 7.13
N PHE A 139 -7.82 -7.59 6.80
CA PHE A 139 -6.93 -8.27 7.74
C PHE A 139 -5.48 -7.76 7.71
N SER A 140 -5.09 -6.85 6.81
CA SER A 140 -3.75 -6.22 6.82
C SER A 140 -3.59 -5.13 7.89
N ARG A 141 -4.68 -4.67 8.49
CA ARG A 141 -4.71 -3.53 9.42
C ARG A 141 -4.69 -3.92 10.91
N GLN A 142 -4.54 -5.20 11.23
CA GLN A 142 -4.50 -5.68 12.62
C GLN A 142 -3.08 -5.55 13.18
#